data_AF-A0A2G2JRL0-F1
#
_entry.id   AF-A0A2G2JRL0-F1
#
_cell.length_a   1.000
_cell.length_b   1.000
_cell.length_c   1.000
_cell.angle_alpha   90.00
_cell.angle_beta   90.00
_cell.angle_gamma   90.00
#
_symmetry.space_group_name_H-M   'P 1'
#
loop_
_entity.id
_entity.type
_entity.pdbx_description
1 polymer ?
#
loop_
_entity_poly.entity_id
_entity_poly.type
_entity_poly.pdbx_seq_one_letter_code
_entity_poly.pdbx_strand_id
1 'polypeptide(L)'
;MPTFDEMVRLAKTDPETLERLRMTLIEETIAEAPESCQRRLRGLQFQIDMERRKAGNPLGACVRISKMMHDSLYTMRQTLNAAIGEPLDDELLSLSSAESATVLPFNMQATS
;
A
#
# COMPACT_ATOMS: atom_id res chain seq x y z
N MET A 1 -3.95 -11.45 19.88
CA MET A 1 -3.70 -12.01 18.52
C MET A 1 -3.55 -13.52 18.64
N PRO A 2 -4.13 -14.34 17.74
CA PRO A 2 -3.96 -15.79 17.75
C PRO A 2 -2.53 -16.21 17.36
N THR A 3 -2.18 -17.44 17.70
CA THR A 3 -0.89 -18.06 17.38
C THR A 3 -0.77 -18.38 15.89
N PHE A 4 0.48 -18.61 15.42
CA PHE A 4 0.72 -19.03 14.03
C PHE A 4 -0.03 -20.31 13.67
N ASP A 5 0.01 -21.32 14.54
CA ASP A 5 -0.65 -22.60 14.29
C ASP A 5 -2.18 -22.45 14.19
N GLU A 6 -2.77 -21.59 15.00
CA GLU A 6 -4.20 -21.27 14.91
C GLU A 6 -4.55 -20.56 13.60
N MET A 7 -3.72 -19.61 13.14
CA MET A 7 -3.90 -18.95 11.85
C MET A 7 -3.77 -19.94 10.69
N VAL A 8 -2.82 -20.87 10.74
CA VAL A 8 -2.66 -21.95 9.75
C VAL A 8 -3.87 -22.88 9.75
N ARG A 9 -4.41 -23.22 10.93
CA ARG A 9 -5.63 -24.01 11.04
C ARG A 9 -6.79 -23.28 10.37
N LEU A 10 -7.02 -22.02 10.71
CA LEU A 10 -8.07 -21.19 10.13
C LEU A 10 -7.92 -21.09 8.60
N ALA A 11 -6.71 -20.86 8.09
CA ALA A 11 -6.46 -20.79 6.65
C ALA A 11 -6.89 -22.07 5.89
N LYS A 12 -6.83 -23.24 6.54
CA LYS A 12 -7.19 -24.53 5.94
C LYS A 12 -8.66 -24.88 6.13
N THR A 13 -9.24 -24.57 7.29
CA THR A 13 -10.58 -25.03 7.68
C THR A 13 -11.67 -23.98 7.46
N ASP A 14 -11.34 -22.70 7.65
CA ASP A 14 -12.27 -21.58 7.57
C ASP A 14 -11.53 -20.29 7.17
N PRO A 15 -11.25 -20.11 5.86
CA PRO A 15 -10.55 -18.93 5.35
C PRO A 15 -11.31 -17.62 5.60
N GLU A 16 -12.63 -17.66 5.68
CA GLU A 16 -13.45 -16.47 5.92
C GLU A 16 -13.28 -15.93 7.33
N THR A 17 -13.17 -16.81 8.34
CA THR A 17 -12.83 -16.39 9.70
C THR A 17 -11.47 -15.72 9.76
N LEU A 18 -10.47 -16.26 9.07
CA LEU A 18 -9.13 -15.65 9.02
C LEU A 18 -9.18 -14.26 8.36
N GLU A 19 -9.97 -14.11 7.31
CA GLU A 19 -10.13 -12.83 6.61
C GLU A 19 -10.85 -11.78 7.47
N ARG A 20 -11.88 -12.18 8.23
CA ARG A 20 -12.54 -11.30 9.21
C ARG A 20 -11.56 -10.85 10.28
N LEU A 21 -10.79 -11.77 10.85
CA LEU A 21 -9.76 -11.45 11.84
C LEU A 21 -8.75 -10.43 11.27
N ARG A 22 -8.30 -10.62 10.03
CA ARG A 22 -7.41 -9.68 9.34
C ARG A 22 -8.02 -8.27 9.28
N MET A 23 -9.29 -8.16 8.88
CA MET A 23 -9.98 -6.87 8.80
C MET A 23 -10.12 -6.21 10.17
N THR A 24 -10.43 -6.97 11.22
CA THR A 24 -10.51 -6.45 12.60
C THR A 24 -9.18 -5.86 13.05
N LEU A 25 -8.08 -6.59 12.89
CA LEU A 25 -6.75 -6.12 13.29
C LEU A 25 -6.32 -4.85 12.53
N ILE A 26 -6.69 -4.75 11.25
CA ILE A 26 -6.43 -3.56 10.44
C ILE A 26 -7.22 -2.37 10.96
N GLU A 27 -8.52 -2.53 11.21
CA GLU A 27 -9.35 -1.41 11.70
C GLU A 27 -8.91 -0.96 13.10
N GLU A 28 -8.57 -1.90 13.99
CA GLU A 28 -7.97 -1.59 15.31
C GLU A 28 -6.70 -0.75 15.15
N THR A 29 -5.77 -1.19 14.28
CA THR A 29 -4.52 -0.46 14.01
C THR A 29 -4.78 0.96 13.48
N ILE A 30 -5.78 1.12 12.60
CA ILE A 30 -6.15 2.42 12.04
C ILE A 30 -6.80 3.31 13.13
N ALA A 31 -7.68 2.74 13.95
CA ALA A 31 -8.40 3.47 14.99
C ALA A 31 -7.46 3.95 16.12
N GLU A 32 -6.43 3.17 16.45
CA GLU A 32 -5.41 3.53 17.45
C GLU A 32 -4.45 4.63 16.97
N ALA A 33 -4.35 4.85 15.66
CA ALA A 33 -3.49 5.89 15.10
C ALA A 33 -4.06 7.31 15.35
N PRO A 34 -3.18 8.35 15.42
CA PRO A 34 -3.62 9.74 15.51
C PRO A 34 -4.61 10.10 14.40
N GLU A 35 -5.63 10.91 14.73
CA GLU A 35 -6.74 11.25 13.81
C GLU A 35 -6.25 11.81 12.46
N SER A 36 -5.17 12.62 12.51
CA SER A 36 -4.51 13.19 11.33
C SER A 36 -3.96 12.12 10.36
N CYS A 37 -3.58 10.95 10.87
CA CYS A 37 -3.02 9.84 10.10
C CYS A 37 -4.10 8.87 9.60
N GLN A 38 -5.24 8.76 10.27
CA GLN A 38 -6.26 7.74 9.98
C GLN A 38 -6.75 7.78 8.52
N ARG A 39 -7.00 8.98 7.99
CA ARG A 39 -7.44 9.15 6.59
C ARG A 39 -6.39 8.59 5.62
N ARG A 40 -5.11 8.87 5.87
CA ARG A 40 -4.01 8.37 5.03
C ARG A 40 -3.87 6.86 5.13
N LEU A 41 -4.00 6.30 6.32
CA LEU A 41 -3.94 4.86 6.57
C LEU A 41 -5.08 4.11 5.89
N ARG A 42 -6.32 4.61 5.94
CA ARG A 42 -7.44 4.03 5.19
C ARG A 42 -7.20 4.04 3.67
N GLY A 43 -6.61 5.12 3.15
CA GLY A 43 -6.18 5.18 1.75
C GLY A 43 -5.11 4.14 1.40
N LEU A 44 -4.13 3.93 2.28
CA LEU A 44 -3.10 2.90 2.11
C LEU A 44 -3.70 1.48 2.18
N GLN A 45 -4.62 1.24 3.12
CA GLN A 45 -5.34 -0.02 3.23
C GLN A 45 -6.08 -0.36 1.94
N PHE A 46 -6.76 0.63 1.34
CA PHE A 46 -7.40 0.46 0.03
C PHE A 46 -6.40 0.04 -1.06
N GLN A 47 -5.23 0.69 -1.12
CA GLN A 47 -4.18 0.32 -2.09
C GLN A 47 -3.69 -1.12 -1.88
N ILE A 48 -3.45 -1.52 -0.64
CA ILE A 48 -3.04 -2.89 -0.27
C ILE A 48 -4.12 -3.90 -0.69
N ASP A 49 -5.40 -3.62 -0.42
CA ASP A 49 -6.50 -4.50 -0.81
C ASP A 49 -6.61 -4.65 -2.34
N MET A 50 -6.39 -3.56 -3.09
CA MET A 50 -6.37 -3.63 -4.56
C MET A 50 -5.18 -4.43 -5.08
N GLU A 51 -3.99 -4.26 -4.52
CA GLU A 51 -2.81 -5.01 -4.94
C GLU A 51 -2.97 -6.51 -4.66
N ARG A 52 -3.55 -6.85 -3.50
CA ARG A 52 -3.88 -8.22 -3.14
C ARG A 52 -4.88 -8.86 -4.11
N ARG A 53 -5.91 -8.13 -4.53
CA ARG A 53 -6.90 -8.60 -5.53
C ARG A 53 -6.27 -8.80 -6.91
N LYS A 54 -5.30 -7.96 -7.30
CA LYS A 54 -4.62 -8.04 -8.60
C LYS A 54 -3.59 -9.16 -8.70
N ALA A 55 -3.00 -9.59 -7.59
CA ALA A 55 -1.83 -10.45 -7.59
C ALA A 55 -2.05 -11.90 -8.05
N GLY A 56 -3.31 -12.34 -8.25
CA GLY A 56 -3.67 -13.64 -8.81
C GLY A 56 -3.45 -14.85 -7.87
N ASN A 57 -2.55 -14.75 -6.89
CA ASN A 57 -2.33 -15.75 -5.85
C ASN A 57 -1.76 -15.12 -4.55
N PRO A 58 -1.84 -15.82 -3.40
CA PRO A 58 -1.41 -15.28 -2.10
C PRO A 58 0.08 -14.92 -2.02
N LEU A 59 0.97 -15.71 -2.62
CA LEU A 59 2.41 -15.44 -2.61
C LEU A 59 2.74 -14.20 -3.43
N GLY A 60 2.12 -14.04 -4.60
CA GLY A 60 2.24 -12.85 -5.43
C GLY A 60 1.79 -11.60 -4.68
N ALA A 61 0.70 -11.68 -3.93
CA ALA A 61 0.24 -10.57 -3.09
C ALA A 61 1.25 -10.24 -2.00
N CYS A 62 1.79 -11.25 -1.32
CA CYS A 62 2.81 -11.08 -0.28
C CYS A 62 4.05 -10.35 -0.83
N VAL A 63 4.56 -10.77 -1.99
CA VAL A 63 5.72 -10.13 -2.64
C VAL A 63 5.42 -8.68 -3.01
N ARG A 64 4.26 -8.39 -3.59
CA ARG A 64 3.88 -7.03 -4.00
C ARG A 64 3.70 -6.09 -2.81
N ILE A 65 3.03 -6.56 -1.75
CA ILE A 65 2.86 -5.78 -0.52
C ILE A 65 4.22 -5.55 0.16
N SER A 66 5.09 -6.57 0.18
CA SER A 66 6.46 -6.43 0.70
C SER A 66 7.26 -5.39 -0.08
N LYS A 67 7.13 -5.37 -1.41
CA LYS A 67 7.72 -4.32 -2.25
C LYS A 67 7.20 -2.93 -1.87
N MET A 68 5.89 -2.74 -1.71
CA MET A 68 5.32 -1.44 -1.30
C MET A 68 5.90 -0.94 0.04
N MET A 69 6.10 -1.84 1.01
CA MET A 69 6.73 -1.51 2.29
C MET A 69 8.20 -1.11 2.11
N HIS A 70 8.96 -1.87 1.32
CA HIS A 70 10.36 -1.58 1.02
C HIS A 70 10.53 -0.26 0.28
N ASP A 71 9.71 0.03 -0.71
CA ASP A 71 9.74 1.28 -1.47
C ASP A 71 9.47 2.49 -0.54
N SER A 72 8.54 2.34 0.41
CA SER A 72 8.23 3.36 1.41
C SER A 72 9.41 3.60 2.37
N LEU A 73 10.04 2.54 2.86
CA LEU A 73 11.20 2.62 3.74
C LEU A 73 12.42 3.21 3.01
N TYR A 74 12.64 2.80 1.76
CA TYR A 74 13.68 3.35 0.90
C TYR A 74 13.49 4.86 0.72
N THR A 75 12.27 5.29 0.37
CA THR A 75 11.94 6.72 0.25
C THR A 75 12.21 7.46 1.55
N MET A 76 11.77 6.91 2.70
CA MET A 76 12.02 7.52 4.00
C MET A 76 13.53 7.67 4.28
N ARG A 77 14.32 6.61 4.08
CA ARG A 77 15.79 6.65 4.24
C ARG A 77 16.39 7.76 3.41
N GLN A 78 16.01 7.87 2.14
CA GLN A 78 16.51 8.91 1.25
C GLN A 78 16.13 10.31 1.70
N THR A 79 14.89 10.52 2.15
CA THR A 79 14.47 11.82 2.68
C THR A 79 15.24 12.24 3.93
N LEU A 80 15.56 11.28 4.81
CA LEU A 80 16.36 11.54 6.01
C LEU A 80 17.82 11.84 5.67
N ASN A 81 18.41 11.07 4.76
CA ASN A 81 19.78 11.28 4.28
C ASN A 81 19.93 12.64 3.58
N ALA A 82 18.99 13.00 2.72
CA ALA A 82 18.99 14.32 2.07
C ALA A 82 18.90 15.47 3.09
N ALA A 83 18.14 15.29 4.18
CA ALA A 83 18.03 16.30 5.22
C ALA A 83 19.34 16.55 5.97
N ILE A 84 20.29 15.61 5.96
CA ILE A 84 21.63 15.75 6.55
C ILE A 84 22.72 16.07 5.51
N GLY A 85 22.34 16.34 4.26
CA GLY A 85 23.25 16.77 3.19
C GLY A 85 23.89 15.66 2.36
N GLU A 86 23.47 14.41 2.56
CA GLU A 86 23.88 13.29 1.69
C GLU A 86 23.15 13.39 0.34
N PRO A 87 23.80 13.05 -0.79
CA PRO A 87 23.17 13.08 -2.09
C PRO A 87 22.05 12.02 -2.19
N LEU A 88 21.00 12.35 -2.94
CA LEU A 88 19.94 11.40 -3.27
C LEU A 88 20.49 10.36 -4.26
N ASP A 89 20.15 9.10 -4.04
CA ASP A 89 20.38 7.99 -4.96
C ASP A 89 19.66 8.29 -6.30
N ASP A 90 20.36 8.05 -7.41
CA ASP A 90 19.89 8.31 -8.78
C ASP A 90 18.53 7.68 -9.10
N GLU A 91 18.24 6.53 -8.50
CA GLU A 91 16.98 5.80 -8.69
C GLU A 91 15.77 6.60 -8.17
N LEU A 92 15.92 7.37 -7.08
CA LEU A 92 14.84 8.21 -6.57
C LEU A 92 14.66 9.49 -7.40
N LEU A 93 15.78 10.06 -7.87
CA LEU A 93 15.77 11.23 -8.77
C LEU A 93 15.00 10.92 -10.06
N SER A 94 15.25 9.74 -10.64
CA SER A 94 14.55 9.25 -11.84
C SER A 94 13.04 9.06 -11.66
N LEU A 95 12.57 8.72 -10.46
CA LEU A 95 11.13 8.55 -10.17
C LEU A 95 10.42 9.89 -9.95
N SER A 96 11.14 10.90 -9.46
CA SER A 96 10.61 12.24 -9.19
C SER A 96 10.53 13.13 -10.44
N SER A 97 11.31 12.81 -11.48
CA SER A 97 11.35 13.59 -12.73
C SER A 97 10.25 13.22 -13.74
N ALA A 98 9.15 12.58 -13.28
CA ALA A 98 8.06 12.21 -14.17
C ALA A 98 7.58 13.44 -14.96
N GLU A 99 7.83 13.42 -16.27
CA GLU A 99 7.50 14.52 -17.18
C GLU A 99 6.02 14.89 -17.03
N SER A 100 5.73 16.20 -17.06
CA SER A 100 4.37 16.70 -16.93
C SER A 100 3.49 16.07 -18.00
N ALA A 101 2.44 15.35 -17.58
CA ALA A 101 1.55 14.68 -18.52
C ALA A 101 0.77 15.69 -19.36
N THR A 102 0.69 15.46 -20.67
CA THR A 102 -0.10 16.28 -21.59
C THR A 102 -1.60 16.07 -21.33
N VAL A 103 -2.31 17.14 -20.95
CA VAL A 103 -3.77 17.10 -20.77
C VAL A 103 -4.45 16.98 -22.14
N LEU A 104 -5.21 15.90 -22.35
CA LEU A 104 -6.02 15.73 -23.55
C LEU A 104 -7.37 16.48 -23.39
N PRO A 105 -7.75 17.38 -24.31
CA PRO A 105 -9.03 18.07 -24.25
C PRO A 105 -10.19 17.12 -24.60
N PHE A 106 -11.29 17.21 -23.85
CA PHE A 106 -12.54 16.52 -24.20
C PHE A 106 -13.41 17.41 -25.10
N ASN A 107 -13.54 17.06 -26.37
CA ASN A 107 -14.45 17.75 -27.29
C ASN A 107 -15.86 17.18 -27.13
N MET A 108 -16.74 17.94 -26.48
CA MET A 108 -18.16 17.63 -26.33
C MET A 108 -18.87 17.87 -27.68
N GLN A 109 -19.16 16.83 -28.44
CA GLN A 109 -19.98 16.96 -29.65
C GLN A 109 -21.45 17.08 -29.25
N ALA A 110 -22.02 18.27 -29.45
CA ALA A 110 -23.46 18.49 -29.35
C ALA A 110 -24.15 17.78 -30.52
N THR A 111 -24.76 16.63 -30.26
CA THR A 111 -25.70 15.99 -31.18
C THR A 111 -26.92 16.89 -31.35
N SER A 112 -27.13 17.42 -32.56
CA SER A 112 -28.38 18.04 -33.02
C SER A 112 -29.34 17.00 -33.57
#